data_AF-A0AAE0KIX6-F1
#
_entry.id   AF-A0AAE0KIX6-F1
#
_cell.length_a   1.000
_cell.length_b   1.000
_cell.length_c   1.000
_cell.angle_alpha   90.00
_cell.angle_beta   90.00
_cell.angle_gamma   90.00
#
_symmetry.space_group_name_H-M   'P 1'
#
loop_
_entity.id
_entity.type
_entity.pdbx_description
1 polymer ?
#
loop_
_entity_poly.entity_id
_entity_poly.type
_entity_poly.pdbx_seq_one_letter_code
_entity_poly.pdbx_strand_id
1 'polypeptide(L)'
;MSLNAGRCSFEIKVVTLLGPSNLRCWEASLYCSLEAMRLEEYIEDMVGEPADDHAKEQWRSDRAFVKAVIYQSLSQPVQEKLAAYGWNPRTEKDPYVLFVLIKRVAPLITQQAAWSSIA
;
A
#
# COMPACT_ATOMS: atom_id res chain seq x y z
N MET A 1 -6.07 -23.46 26.96
CA MET A 1 -6.85 -22.48 26.18
C MET A 1 -6.18 -22.31 24.84
N SER A 2 -6.76 -22.91 23.80
CA SER A 2 -6.29 -22.83 22.42
C SER A 2 -7.54 -22.73 21.55
N LEU A 3 -7.68 -21.63 20.80
CA LEU A 3 -8.71 -21.47 19.78
C LEU A 3 -8.09 -21.90 18.45
N ASN A 4 -8.20 -23.19 18.14
CA ASN A 4 -7.88 -23.73 16.82
C ASN A 4 -9.08 -23.51 15.87
N ALA A 5 -8.86 -22.78 14.79
CA ALA A 5 -9.65 -22.91 13.56
C ALA A 5 -8.80 -22.50 12.34
N GLY A 6 -8.00 -23.44 11.84
CA GLY A 6 -7.85 -23.78 10.41
C GLY A 6 -7.70 -22.69 9.32
N ARG A 7 -7.32 -21.45 9.60
CA ARG A 7 -6.94 -20.52 8.54
C ARG A 7 -5.49 -20.80 8.15
N CYS A 8 -5.25 -21.22 6.91
CA CYS A 8 -3.97 -20.92 6.26
C CYS A 8 -3.66 -19.45 6.58
N SER A 9 -2.53 -19.18 7.22
CA SER A 9 -2.01 -17.82 7.33
C SER A 9 -1.82 -17.33 5.91
N PHE A 10 -2.76 -16.54 5.39
CA PHE A 10 -2.61 -15.92 4.08
C PHE A 10 -1.51 -14.89 4.21
N GLU A 11 -0.32 -15.25 3.74
CA GLU A 11 0.83 -14.36 3.74
C GLU A 11 0.65 -13.38 2.59
N ILE A 12 0.40 -12.12 2.91
CA ILE A 12 0.26 -11.05 1.91
C ILE A 12 1.64 -10.77 1.35
N LYS A 13 1.81 -11.02 0.06
CA LYS A 13 3.06 -10.75 -0.67
C LYS A 13 2.82 -9.72 -1.76
N VAL A 14 2.98 -8.46 -1.38
CA VAL A 14 3.11 -7.36 -2.34
C VAL A 14 4.60 -7.20 -2.66
N VAL A 15 4.96 -7.12 -3.94
CA VAL A 15 6.36 -6.89 -4.30
C VAL A 15 6.80 -5.51 -3.80
N THR A 16 8.09 -5.28 -3.54
CA THR A 16 8.54 -3.93 -3.16
C THR A 16 8.51 -2.98 -4.35
N LEU A 17 7.87 -1.82 -4.25
CA LEU A 17 7.92 -0.77 -5.27
C LEU A 17 9.29 -0.11 -5.27
N LEU A 18 10.01 -0.21 -6.39
CA LEU A 18 11.35 0.36 -6.58
C LEU A 18 11.32 1.67 -7.37
N GLY A 19 10.33 1.83 -8.23
CA GLY A 19 10.19 3.00 -9.10
C GLY A 19 9.46 2.65 -10.40
N PRO A 20 9.74 3.35 -11.51
CA PRO A 20 8.99 3.20 -12.76
C PRO A 20 9.10 1.79 -13.37
N SER A 21 10.23 1.12 -13.19
CA SER A 21 10.54 -0.17 -13.82
C SER A 21 9.65 -1.31 -13.35
N ASN A 22 9.12 -1.25 -12.13
CA ASN A 22 8.28 -2.30 -11.58
C ASN A 22 6.91 -1.82 -11.11
N LEU A 23 6.52 -0.58 -11.44
CA LEU A 23 5.23 0.00 -11.03
C LEU A 23 4.03 -0.88 -11.42
N ARG A 24 3.98 -1.38 -12.67
CA ARG A 24 2.87 -2.26 -13.10
C ARG A 24 2.82 -3.57 -12.32
N CYS A 25 3.98 -4.19 -12.06
CA CYS A 25 4.05 -5.44 -11.30
C CYS A 25 3.66 -5.22 -9.84
N TRP A 26 4.07 -4.09 -9.27
CA TRP A 26 3.66 -3.66 -7.94
C TRP A 26 2.15 -3.47 -7.85
N GLU A 27 1.56 -2.69 -8.77
CA GLU A 27 0.12 -2.46 -8.84
C GLU A 27 -0.63 -3.80 -8.91
N ALA A 28 -0.26 -4.69 -9.84
CA ALA A 28 -0.90 -5.99 -9.97
C ALA A 28 -0.79 -6.85 -8.69
N SER A 29 0.38 -6.88 -8.04
CA SER A 29 0.57 -7.63 -6.80
C SER A 29 -0.25 -7.08 -5.63
N LEU A 30 -0.41 -5.75 -5.56
CA LEU A 30 -1.24 -5.09 -4.57
C LEU A 30 -2.71 -5.42 -4.80
N TYR A 31 -3.21 -5.26 -6.03
CA TYR A 31 -4.59 -5.60 -6.41
C TYR A 31 -4.92 -7.04 -6.07
N CYS A 32 -4.13 -8.02 -6.52
CA CYS A 32 -4.38 -9.44 -6.24
C CYS A 32 -4.38 -9.74 -4.72
N SER A 33 -3.50 -9.08 -3.96
CA SER A 33 -3.44 -9.27 -2.51
C SER A 33 -4.68 -8.71 -1.82
N LEU A 34 -5.12 -7.51 -2.21
CA LEU A 34 -6.31 -6.86 -1.63
C LEU A 34 -7.61 -7.56 -2.05
N GLU A 35 -7.72 -8.01 -3.30
CA GLU A 35 -8.86 -8.78 -3.81
C GLU A 35 -9.06 -10.09 -3.02
N ALA A 36 -7.97 -10.80 -2.72
CA ALA A 36 -8.03 -12.01 -1.89
C ALA A 36 -8.60 -11.75 -0.48
N MET A 37 -8.55 -10.49 -0.02
CA MET A 37 -9.04 -10.04 1.27
C MET A 37 -10.36 -9.26 1.18
N ARG A 38 -10.87 -8.99 -0.04
CA ARG A 38 -12.04 -8.15 -0.32
C ARG A 38 -11.85 -6.71 0.16
N LEU A 39 -10.68 -6.14 -0.11
CA LEU A 39 -10.27 -4.80 0.31
C LEU A 39 -9.82 -3.91 -0.84
N GLU A 40 -9.97 -4.37 -2.08
CA GLU A 40 -9.59 -3.67 -3.31
C GLU A 40 -10.30 -2.32 -3.47
N GLU A 41 -11.53 -2.19 -2.99
CA GLU A 41 -12.31 -0.96 -3.07
C GLU A 41 -11.59 0.26 -2.46
N TYR A 42 -10.77 0.03 -1.44
CA TYR A 42 -10.01 1.07 -0.74
C TYR A 42 -8.84 1.66 -1.55
N ILE A 43 -8.50 1.07 -2.70
CA ILE A 43 -7.54 1.65 -3.65
C ILE A 43 -8.17 2.00 -5.00
N GLU A 44 -9.42 1.58 -5.24
CA GLU A 44 -10.18 1.87 -6.46
C GLU A 44 -10.94 3.19 -6.34
N ASP A 45 -11.50 3.49 -5.17
CA ASP A 45 -12.28 4.71 -4.93
C ASP A 45 -12.13 5.25 -3.50
N MET A 46 -12.61 6.48 -3.29
CA MET A 46 -12.71 7.10 -1.98
C MET A 46 -13.90 6.53 -1.21
N VAL A 47 -13.65 5.47 -0.43
CA VAL A 47 -14.64 4.84 0.45
C VAL A 47 -14.93 5.73 1.66
N GLY A 48 -16.11 6.36 1.66
CA GLY A 48 -16.59 7.26 2.73
C GLY A 48 -16.82 6.56 4.07
N GLU A 49 -16.82 7.34 5.16
CA GLU A 49 -17.10 6.82 6.51
C GLU A 49 -18.56 6.35 6.62
N PRO A 50 -18.82 5.11 7.06
CA PRO A 50 -20.19 4.61 7.25
C PRO A 50 -20.88 5.29 8.44
N ALA A 51 -22.21 5.33 8.42
CA ALA A 51 -23.00 5.97 9.49
C ALA A 51 -23.08 5.12 10.78
N ASP A 52 -23.10 3.79 10.63
CA ASP A 52 -23.21 2.82 11.70
C ASP A 52 -21.89 2.63 12.46
N ASP A 53 -21.92 2.63 13.79
CA ASP A 53 -20.71 2.60 14.62
C ASP A 53 -19.95 1.27 14.54
N HIS A 54 -20.65 0.15 14.34
CA HIS A 54 -19.98 -1.14 14.14
C HIS A 54 -19.28 -1.19 12.78
N ALA A 55 -19.96 -0.71 11.73
CA ALA A 55 -19.39 -0.56 10.40
C ALA A 55 -18.21 0.43 10.39
N LYS A 56 -18.22 1.48 11.22
CA LYS A 56 -17.10 2.44 11.34
C LYS A 56 -15.83 1.79 11.84
N GLU A 57 -15.92 0.90 12.83
CA GLU A 57 -14.73 0.26 13.38
C GLU A 57 -14.08 -0.69 12.36
N GLN A 58 -14.90 -1.44 11.63
CA GLN A 58 -14.44 -2.28 10.53
C GLN A 58 -13.80 -1.42 9.42
N TRP A 59 -14.49 -0.35 8.99
CA TRP A 59 -13.98 0.59 7.99
C TRP A 59 -12.64 1.23 8.40
N ARG A 60 -12.46 1.60 9.68
CA ARG A 60 -11.18 2.12 10.20
C ARG A 60 -10.08 1.06 10.16
N SER A 61 -10.40 -0.16 10.57
CA SER A 61 -9.47 -1.29 10.60
C SER A 61 -9.00 -1.63 9.19
N ASP A 62 -9.92 -1.74 8.23
CA ASP A 62 -9.63 -2.05 6.85
C ASP A 62 -8.76 -0.97 6.19
N ARG A 63 -9.11 0.31 6.36
CA ARG A 63 -8.29 1.42 5.86
C ARG A 63 -6.88 1.43 6.45
N ALA A 64 -6.77 1.23 7.77
CA ALA A 64 -5.48 1.17 8.43
C ALA A 64 -4.62 0.01 7.92
N PHE A 65 -5.27 -1.13 7.70
CA PHE A 65 -4.63 -2.34 7.19
C PHE A 65 -4.16 -2.19 5.74
N VAL A 66 -5.03 -1.72 4.82
CA VAL A 66 -4.66 -1.45 3.42
C VAL A 66 -3.51 -0.45 3.36
N LYS A 67 -3.57 0.62 4.16
CA LYS A 67 -2.48 1.60 4.25
C LYS A 67 -1.18 0.97 4.72
N ALA A 68 -1.23 0.07 5.71
CA ALA A 68 -0.05 -0.64 6.20
C ALA A 68 0.57 -1.54 5.13
N VAL A 69 -0.26 -2.28 4.39
CA VAL A 69 0.17 -3.13 3.25
C VAL A 69 0.85 -2.28 2.18
N ILE A 70 0.24 -1.16 1.78
CA ILE A 70 0.84 -0.23 0.82
C ILE A 70 2.18 0.27 1.37
N TYR A 71 2.20 0.81 2.59
CA TYR A 71 3.39 1.42 3.18
C TYR A 71 4.58 0.45 3.28
N GLN A 72 4.34 -0.78 3.75
CA GLN A 72 5.37 -1.80 3.89
C GLN A 72 5.94 -2.27 2.55
N SER A 73 5.17 -2.10 1.46
CA SER A 73 5.61 -2.43 0.11
C SER A 73 6.44 -1.33 -0.56
N LEU A 74 6.63 -0.16 0.07
CA LEU A 74 7.39 0.95 -0.53
C LEU A 74 8.88 0.85 -0.19
N SER A 75 9.75 0.94 -1.20
CA SER A 75 11.17 1.16 -0.95
C SER A 75 11.45 2.55 -0.37
N GLN A 76 12.58 2.70 0.32
CA GLN A 76 12.98 3.98 0.92
C GLN A 76 13.01 5.14 -0.10
N PRO A 77 13.57 5.00 -1.32
CA PRO A 77 13.55 6.08 -2.31
C PRO A 77 12.13 6.54 -2.70
N VAL A 78 11.18 5.61 -2.75
CA VAL A 78 9.78 5.94 -3.00
C VAL A 78 9.20 6.72 -1.82
N GLN A 79 9.45 6.28 -0.59
CA GLN A 79 8.98 6.98 0.61
C GLN A 79 9.53 8.40 0.72
N GLU A 80 10.82 8.59 0.44
CA GLU A 80 11.47 9.92 0.42
C GLU A 80 10.87 10.82 -0.66
N LYS A 81 10.63 10.27 -1.86
CA LYS A 81 10.00 11.03 -2.94
C LYS A 81 8.57 11.41 -2.60
N LEU A 82 7.78 10.52 -2.00
CA LEU A 82 6.43 10.84 -1.53
C LEU A 82 6.45 11.96 -0.50
N ALA A 83 7.38 11.91 0.47
CA ALA A 83 7.55 12.95 1.48
C ALA A 83 7.90 14.32 0.85
N ALA A 84 8.76 14.34 -0.17
CA ALA A 84 9.06 15.55 -0.94
C ALA A 84 7.85 16.12 -1.69
N TYR A 85 6.82 15.30 -1.95
CA TYR A 85 5.54 15.71 -2.53
C TYR A 85 4.46 16.00 -1.46
N GLY A 86 4.87 16.18 -0.20
CA GLY A 86 3.99 16.56 0.91
C GLY A 86 3.26 15.41 1.58
N TRP A 87 3.56 14.15 1.23
CA TRP A 87 2.97 13.02 1.93
C TRP A 87 3.53 12.90 3.35
N ASN A 88 2.64 12.66 4.32
CA ASN A 88 3.02 12.37 5.69
C ASN A 88 2.26 11.12 6.18
N PRO A 89 2.96 10.00 6.47
CA PRO A 89 2.33 8.75 6.88
C PRO A 89 1.56 8.85 8.20
N ARG A 90 1.85 9.86 9.04
CA ARG A 90 1.18 10.07 10.33
C ARG A 90 -0.16 10.80 10.20
N THR A 91 -0.31 11.65 9.18
CA THR A 91 -1.52 12.48 9.02
C THR A 91 -2.42 11.99 7.89
N GLU A 92 -1.85 11.38 6.84
CA GLU A 92 -2.64 10.76 5.78
C GLU A 92 -3.25 9.44 6.28
N LYS A 93 -4.57 9.37 6.26
CA LYS A 93 -5.36 8.24 6.74
C LYS A 93 -6.04 7.48 5.61
N ASP A 94 -6.06 8.04 4.41
CA ASP A 94 -6.76 7.47 3.27
C ASP A 94 -5.82 6.63 2.38
N PRO A 95 -6.06 5.30 2.28
CA PRO A 95 -5.29 4.45 1.39
C PRO A 95 -5.46 4.81 -0.09
N TYR A 96 -6.62 5.30 -0.52
CA TYR A 96 -6.88 5.73 -1.90
C TYR A 96 -6.02 6.94 -2.25
N VAL A 97 -5.98 7.95 -1.38
CA VAL A 97 -5.15 9.15 -1.58
C VAL A 97 -3.67 8.78 -1.67
N LEU A 98 -3.19 7.88 -0.81
CA LEU A 98 -1.83 7.36 -0.88
C LEU A 98 -1.58 6.62 -2.20
N PHE A 99 -2.48 5.74 -2.62
CA PHE A 99 -2.36 4.98 -3.86
C PHE A 99 -2.27 5.90 -5.09
N VAL A 100 -3.18 6.88 -5.20
CA VAL A 100 -3.18 7.88 -6.28
C VAL A 100 -1.87 8.68 -6.28
N LEU A 101 -1.38 9.07 -5.11
CA LEU A 101 -0.12 9.80 -4.99
C LEU A 101 1.07 8.96 -5.45
N ILE A 102 1.12 7.67 -5.08
CA ILE A 102 2.15 6.73 -5.54
C ILE A 102 2.14 6.64 -7.06
N LYS A 103 0.97 6.47 -7.69
CA LYS A 103 0.87 6.40 -9.16
C LYS A 103 1.39 7.65 -9.86
N ARG A 104 1.23 8.82 -9.23
CA ARG A 104 1.76 10.09 -9.74
C ARG A 104 3.26 10.22 -9.53
N VAL A 105 3.78 9.77 -8.39
CA VAL A 105 5.16 10.03 -7.96
C VAL A 105 6.14 8.94 -8.42
N ALA A 106 5.74 7.68 -8.40
CA ALA A 106 6.61 6.55 -8.74
C ALA A 106 7.23 6.65 -10.14
N PRO A 107 6.53 7.13 -11.20
CA PRO A 107 7.12 7.36 -12.52
C PRO A 107 8.22 8.44 -12.54
N LEU A 108 8.27 9.32 -11.55
CA LEU A 108 9.21 10.44 -11.45
C LEU A 108 10.49 10.09 -10.67
N ILE A 109 10.57 8.86 -10.17
CA ILE A 109 11.76 8.37 -9.48
C ILE A 109 12.80 8.03 -10.55
N THR A 110 13.83 8.84 -10.61
CA THR A 110 15.02 8.54 -11.42
C THR A 110 15.68 7.29 -10.84
N GLN A 111 15.90 6.26 -11.66
CA GLN A 111 16.75 5.15 -11.24
C GLN A 111 18.12 5.74 -10.89
N GLN A 112 18.49 5.67 -9.61
CA GLN A 112 19.88 5.87 -9.25
C GLN A 112 20.60 4.64 -9.80
N ALA A 113 21.43 4.87 -10.81
CA ALA A 113 22.18 3.80 -11.45
C ALA A 113 22.98 3.11 -10.35
N ALA A 114 22.67 1.83 -10.08
CA ALA A 114 23.42 1.01 -9.14
C ALA A 114 24.78 0.69 -9.78
N TRP A 115 25.66 1.68 -9.81
CA TRP A 115 27.08 1.49 -10.06
C TRP A 115 27.75 1.50 -8.70
N SER A 116 27.77 0.33 -8.07
CA SER A 116 28.67 0.04 -6.96
C SER A 116 29.57 -1.10 -7.41
N SER A 117 30.63 -0.68 -8.09
CA SER A 117 31.99 -1.21 -8.11
C SER A 117 32.18 -2.72 -8.20
N ILE A 118 32.63 -3.14 -9.38
CA ILE A 118 33.71 -4.13 -9.48
C ILE A 118 34.88 -3.60 -8.65
N ALA A 119 35.17 -4.27 -7.54
CA ALA A 119 36.43 -4.20 -6.81
C ALA A 119 36.78 -5.62 -6.34
#